data_AF-A0A1B6GPX4-F1
#
_entry.id   AF-A0A1B6GPX4-F1
#
_cell.length_a   1.000
_cell.length_b   1.000
_cell.length_c   1.000
_cell.angle_alpha   90.00
_cell.angle_beta   90.00
_cell.angle_gamma   90.00
#
_symmetry.space_group_name_H-M   'P 1'
#
loop_
_entity.id
_entity.type
_entity.pdbx_description
1 polymer ?
#
loop_
_entity_poly.entity_id
_entity_poly.type
_entity_poly.pdbx_seq_one_letter_code
_entity_poly.pdbx_strand_id
1 'polypeptide(L)'
;MSEKNLIEVSSQTGGVKPFPIQGRLDRERARLSGPGMTEAERKMRAQWIRDQILSPHEPVHVPEIEIELRNPIRRLYRKPLDMAFKALEPTLGSYTGPLRLFAGKALIAWFSVYAIIYYVKYNKNDWTRTSGWRITTSRSSCVPGEAGYPKTPTMRPQDFNTRGFENSPI
;
A
#
# COMPACT_ATOMS: atom_id res chain seq x y z
N MET A 1 23.13 -21.69 32.35
CA MET A 1 22.57 -20.33 32.22
C MET A 1 22.77 -19.95 30.77
N SER A 2 21.70 -20.01 29.95
CA SER A 2 21.79 -19.99 28.48
C SER A 2 22.04 -18.57 27.97
N GLU A 3 23.22 -18.34 27.38
CA GLU A 3 23.54 -17.11 26.66
C GLU A 3 22.65 -17.01 25.42
N LYS A 4 21.75 -16.01 25.43
CA LYS A 4 20.95 -15.67 24.26
C LYS A 4 21.87 -14.93 23.29
N ASN A 5 22.18 -15.55 22.16
CA ASN A 5 22.73 -14.89 20.98
C ASN A 5 21.71 -13.83 20.50
N LEU A 6 21.81 -12.61 21.03
CA LEU A 6 21.06 -11.47 20.51
C LEU A 6 21.78 -11.01 19.24
N ILE A 7 21.08 -11.11 18.11
CA ILE A 7 21.52 -10.50 16.85
C ILE A 7 21.52 -8.99 17.10
N GLU A 8 22.70 -8.38 17.25
CA GLU A 8 22.83 -6.92 17.28
C GLU A 8 22.46 -6.37 15.91
N VAL A 9 21.21 -5.92 15.79
CA VAL A 9 20.79 -5.13 14.63
C VAL A 9 21.51 -3.80 14.72
N SER A 10 22.27 -3.44 13.69
CA SER A 10 22.96 -2.15 13.63
C SER A 10 21.96 -1.03 13.86
N SER A 11 22.16 -0.22 14.90
CA SER A 11 21.28 0.93 15.15
C SER A 11 21.35 1.91 13.97
N GLN A 12 20.22 2.52 13.62
CA GLN A 12 20.11 3.50 12.50
C GLN A 12 21.07 4.69 12.63
N THR A 13 21.57 4.94 13.84
CA THR A 13 22.49 6.04 14.19
C THR A 13 23.88 5.55 14.63
N GLY A 14 24.26 4.31 14.32
CA GLY A 14 25.62 3.81 14.55
C GLY A 14 26.07 3.80 16.02
N GLY A 15 25.14 3.62 16.95
CA GLY A 15 25.39 3.58 18.40
C GLY A 15 25.17 4.93 19.09
N VAL A 16 24.95 6.02 18.33
CA VAL A 16 24.69 7.34 18.89
C VAL A 16 23.20 7.52 19.15
N LYS A 17 22.84 8.10 20.29
CA LYS A 17 21.44 8.42 20.59
C LYS A 17 20.94 9.51 19.63
N PRO A 18 19.87 9.29 18.84
CA PRO A 18 19.31 10.33 18.00
C PRO A 18 18.74 11.45 18.88
N PHE A 19 19.10 12.69 18.57
CA PHE A 19 18.55 13.88 19.21
C PHE A 19 17.91 14.78 18.16
N PRO A 20 16.67 15.25 18.38
CA PRO A 20 16.06 16.24 17.49
C PRO A 20 16.82 17.57 17.62
N ILE A 21 16.98 18.29 16.51
CA ILE A 21 17.63 19.62 16.48
C ILE A 21 16.89 20.61 17.40
N GLN A 22 15.56 20.45 17.54
CA GLN A 22 14.72 21.22 18.46
C GLN A 22 14.98 20.93 19.95
N GLY A 23 15.76 19.88 20.27
CA GLY A 23 16.03 19.45 21.63
C GLY A 23 14.78 19.06 22.41
N ARG A 24 14.77 19.33 23.73
CA ARG A 24 13.60 19.05 24.59
C ARG A 24 12.36 19.85 24.22
N LEU A 25 12.54 20.99 23.53
CA LEU A 25 11.48 21.93 23.18
C LEU A 25 10.57 21.43 22.05
N ASP A 26 10.90 20.31 21.40
CA ASP A 26 10.00 19.67 20.45
C ASP A 26 8.64 19.35 21.10
N ARG A 27 8.67 18.87 22.35
CA ARG A 27 7.45 18.53 23.10
C ARG A 27 6.84 19.76 23.76
N GLU A 28 5.57 20.02 23.49
CA GLU A 28 4.83 21.16 24.05
C GLU A 28 4.83 21.16 25.59
N ARG A 29 4.68 19.97 26.19
CA ARG A 29 4.73 19.81 27.65
C ARG A 29 6.04 20.31 28.24
N ALA A 30 7.17 20.02 27.61
CA ALA A 30 8.48 20.47 28.08
C ALA A 30 8.64 21.99 27.97
N ARG A 31 7.88 22.66 27.08
CA ARG A 31 7.85 24.12 26.99
C ARG A 31 7.05 24.76 28.13
N LEU A 32 5.98 24.08 28.56
CA LEU A 32 4.97 24.61 29.48
C LEU A 32 5.11 24.10 30.93
N SER A 33 5.81 23.00 31.18
CA SER A 33 5.91 22.37 32.49
C SER A 33 6.99 22.98 33.39
N GLY A 34 6.72 23.07 34.70
CA GLY A 34 7.70 23.45 35.72
C GLY A 34 8.15 24.92 35.61
N PRO A 35 9.45 25.24 35.67
CA PRO A 35 9.94 26.61 35.48
C PRO A 35 9.78 27.14 34.04
N GLY A 36 9.27 26.33 33.11
CA GLY A 36 9.04 26.70 31.71
C GLY A 36 10.33 26.83 30.90
N MET A 37 10.27 27.59 29.80
CA MET A 37 11.44 27.87 28.97
C MET A 37 12.35 28.93 29.59
N THR A 38 13.63 28.64 29.65
CA THR A 38 14.67 29.63 29.96
C THR A 38 14.76 30.69 28.86
N GLU A 39 15.40 31.84 29.13
CA GLU A 39 15.52 32.91 28.12
C GLU A 39 16.34 32.46 26.90
N ALA A 40 17.40 31.69 27.12
CA ALA A 40 18.21 31.12 26.04
C ALA A 40 17.37 30.19 25.15
N GLU A 41 16.52 29.36 25.74
CA GLU A 41 15.62 28.47 25.01
C GLU A 41 14.55 29.21 24.23
N ARG A 42 14.03 30.33 24.75
CA ARG A 42 13.08 31.17 24.01
C ARG A 42 13.74 31.80 22.78
N LYS A 43 14.98 32.28 22.91
CA LYS A 43 15.75 32.82 21.77
C LYS A 43 16.00 31.74 20.72
N MET A 44 16.44 30.55 21.13
CA MET A 44 16.63 29.41 20.24
C MET A 44 15.32 28.99 19.56
N ARG A 45 14.20 28.96 20.29
CA ARG A 45 12.90 28.60 19.72
C ARG A 45 12.39 29.65 18.74
N ALA A 46 12.57 30.93 19.05
CA ALA A 46 12.22 32.02 18.14
C ALA A 46 13.03 31.93 16.84
N GLN A 47 14.33 31.61 16.93
CA GLN A 47 15.16 31.36 15.76
C GLN A 47 14.65 30.15 14.97
N TRP A 48 14.43 29.01 15.64
CA TRP A 48 13.90 27.80 14.99
C TRP A 48 12.60 28.07 14.23
N ILE A 49 11.66 28.83 14.80
CA ILE A 49 10.39 29.17 14.16
C ILE A 49 10.63 30.03 12.90
N ARG A 50 11.56 30.99 12.96
CA ARG A 50 11.94 31.78 11.78
C ARG A 50 12.60 30.93 10.70
N ASP A 51 13.42 29.97 11.10
CA ASP A 51 14.08 29.05 10.16
C ASP A 51 13.10 28.12 9.44
N GLN A 52 11.86 27.96 9.93
CA GLN A 52 10.81 27.23 9.21
C GLN A 52 10.16 28.05 8.08
N ILE A 53 10.42 29.35 8.00
CA ILE A 53 9.89 30.20 6.93
C ILE A 53 10.73 29.94 5.68
N LEU A 54 10.10 29.36 4.67
CA LEU A 54 10.73 29.13 3.36
C LEU A 54 11.13 30.44 2.70
N SER A 55 12.19 30.40 1.90
CA SER A 55 12.57 31.54 1.08
C SER A 55 11.48 31.84 0.04
N PRO A 56 11.32 33.09 -0.43
CA PRO A 56 10.29 33.43 -1.43
C PRO A 56 10.44 32.67 -2.75
N HIS A 57 11.63 32.13 -3.04
CA HIS A 57 11.88 31.34 -4.23
C HIS A 57 11.46 29.87 -4.05
N GLU A 58 11.31 29.39 -2.82
CA GLU A 58 10.93 28.01 -2.55
C GLU A 58 9.41 27.87 -2.41
N PRO A 59 8.82 26.76 -2.90
CA PRO A 59 9.45 25.58 -3.51
C PRO A 59 9.77 25.74 -5.01
N VAL A 60 10.94 25.27 -5.45
CA VAL A 60 11.32 25.28 -6.87
C VAL A 60 10.79 24.03 -7.56
N HIS A 61 9.82 24.21 -8.46
CA HIS A 61 9.33 23.13 -9.30
C HIS A 61 10.09 23.10 -10.63
N VAL A 62 10.95 22.10 -10.82
CA VAL A 62 11.72 21.92 -12.05
C VAL A 62 11.06 20.82 -12.91
N PRO A 63 10.34 21.19 -13.99
CA PRO A 63 9.60 20.21 -14.79
C PRO A 63 10.53 19.23 -15.53
N GLU A 64 11.75 19.65 -15.85
CA GLU A 64 12.77 18.84 -16.52
C GLU A 64 13.14 17.61 -15.69
N ILE A 65 13.32 17.79 -14.38
CA ILE A 65 13.61 16.70 -13.45
C ILE A 65 12.46 15.69 -13.41
N GLU A 66 11.22 16.16 -13.36
CA GLU A 66 10.05 15.25 -13.35
C GLU A 66 9.89 14.45 -14.64
N ILE A 67 10.24 15.08 -15.76
CA ILE A 67 10.29 14.45 -17.07
C ILE A 67 11.41 13.40 -16.99
N GLU A 68 12.67 13.79 -16.89
CA GLU A 68 13.82 12.90 -16.97
C GLU A 68 13.77 11.70 -16.01
N LEU A 69 13.41 11.92 -14.74
CA LEU A 69 13.37 10.84 -13.74
C LEU A 69 12.26 9.80 -13.99
N ARG A 70 11.34 10.06 -14.91
CA ARG A 70 10.12 9.27 -15.03
C ARG A 70 9.98 8.61 -16.39
N ASN A 71 9.80 7.28 -16.39
CA ASN A 71 9.60 6.47 -17.59
C ASN A 71 8.45 7.02 -18.46
N PRO A 72 8.61 7.14 -19.80
CA PRO A 72 7.57 7.62 -20.73
C PRO A 72 6.24 6.84 -20.64
N ILE A 73 6.27 5.52 -20.48
CA ILE A 73 5.07 4.68 -20.29
C ILE A 73 4.32 5.16 -19.04
N ARG A 74 5.08 5.44 -17.97
CA ARG A 74 4.53 5.95 -16.72
C ARG A 74 4.00 7.37 -16.81
N ARG A 75 4.43 8.16 -17.79
CA ARG A 75 3.84 9.47 -18.06
C ARG A 75 2.53 9.31 -18.84
N LEU A 76 2.50 8.41 -19.82
CA LEU A 76 1.34 8.20 -20.68
C LEU A 76 0.10 7.75 -19.89
N TYR A 77 0.19 6.69 -19.09
CA TYR A 77 -1.00 6.21 -18.36
C TYR A 77 -1.43 7.15 -17.21
N ARG A 78 -0.55 8.06 -16.77
CA ARG A 78 -0.84 9.01 -15.68
C ARG A 78 -1.45 10.32 -16.17
N LYS A 79 -1.20 10.70 -17.43
CA LYS A 79 -1.77 11.90 -18.09
C LYS A 79 -3.27 12.12 -17.86
N PRO A 80 -4.17 11.15 -18.01
CA PRO A 80 -5.61 11.42 -17.87
C PRO A 80 -5.97 11.86 -16.45
N LEU A 81 -5.42 11.20 -15.43
CA LEU A 81 -5.61 11.60 -14.03
C LEU A 81 -4.91 12.91 -13.70
N ASP A 82 -3.70 13.12 -14.22
CA ASP A 82 -2.98 14.37 -14.02
C ASP A 82 -3.78 15.56 -14.63
N MET A 83 -4.46 15.38 -15.77
CA MET A 83 -5.34 16.41 -16.37
C MET A 83 -6.59 16.69 -15.53
N ALA A 84 -7.26 15.64 -15.04
CA ALA A 84 -8.44 15.79 -14.20
C ALA A 84 -8.12 16.48 -12.86
N PHE A 85 -7.02 16.07 -12.21
CA PHE A 85 -6.62 16.62 -10.92
C PHE A 85 -6.00 18.02 -11.03
N LYS A 86 -5.43 18.39 -12.18
CA LYS A 86 -4.99 19.78 -12.42
C LYS A 86 -6.15 20.77 -12.40
N ALA A 87 -7.32 20.37 -12.90
CA ALA A 87 -8.53 21.20 -12.83
C ALA A 87 -9.11 21.29 -11.40
N LEU A 88 -8.86 20.28 -10.57
CA LEU A 88 -9.34 20.18 -9.18
C LEU A 88 -8.31 20.71 -8.15
N GLU A 89 -7.09 21.01 -8.58
CA GLU A 89 -6.01 21.54 -7.74
C GLU A 89 -6.39 22.79 -6.94
N PRO A 90 -7.09 23.82 -7.49
CA PRO A 90 -7.44 25.02 -6.72
C PRO A 90 -8.45 24.74 -5.59
N THR A 91 -9.23 23.66 -5.67
CA THR A 91 -10.21 23.32 -4.63
C THR A 91 -9.66 22.33 -3.61
N LEU A 92 -8.81 21.40 -4.04
CA LEU A 92 -8.24 20.35 -3.20
C LEU A 92 -6.94 20.75 -2.49
N GLY A 93 -6.19 21.72 -3.04
CA GLY A 93 -4.94 22.20 -2.46
C GLY A 93 -3.95 21.06 -2.18
N SER A 94 -3.49 20.96 -0.93
CA SER A 94 -2.53 19.95 -0.48
C SER A 94 -3.02 18.50 -0.59
N TYR A 95 -4.34 18.27 -0.65
CA TYR A 95 -4.93 16.92 -0.77
C TYR A 95 -4.90 16.36 -2.19
N THR A 96 -4.60 17.19 -3.21
CA THR A 96 -4.58 16.80 -4.62
C THR A 96 -3.64 15.61 -4.89
N GLY A 97 -2.43 15.66 -4.31
CA GLY A 97 -1.41 14.62 -4.46
C GLY A 97 -1.85 13.23 -3.99
N PRO A 98 -2.24 13.05 -2.71
CA PRO A 98 -2.69 11.76 -2.21
C PRO A 98 -3.99 11.28 -2.88
N LEU A 99 -4.96 12.17 -3.11
CA LEU A 99 -6.23 11.78 -3.76
C LEU A 99 -6.01 11.21 -5.17
N ARG A 100 -5.15 11.86 -5.97
CA ARG A 100 -4.77 11.38 -7.30
C ARG A 100 -4.13 9.99 -7.27
N LEU A 101 -3.28 9.72 -6.27
CA LEU A 101 -2.65 8.41 -6.09
C LEU A 101 -3.69 7.33 -5.78
N PHE A 102 -4.59 7.59 -4.83
CA PHE A 102 -5.60 6.62 -4.42
C PHE A 102 -6.67 6.42 -5.50
N ALA A 103 -7.13 7.49 -6.15
CA ALA A 103 -8.07 7.41 -7.26
C ALA A 103 -7.52 6.54 -8.41
N GLY A 104 -6.25 6.73 -8.77
CA GLY A 104 -5.61 5.91 -9.81
C GLY A 104 -5.49 4.43 -9.42
N LYS A 105 -5.10 4.14 -8.17
CA LYS A 105 -5.04 2.76 -7.69
C LYS A 105 -6.42 2.11 -7.60
N ALA A 106 -7.43 2.85 -7.14
CA ALA A 106 -8.79 2.38 -7.05
C ALA A 106 -9.37 2.04 -8.42
N LEU A 107 -9.15 2.90 -9.42
CA LEU A 107 -9.57 2.66 -10.79
C LEU A 107 -8.92 1.40 -11.37
N ILE A 108 -7.59 1.28 -11.26
CA ILE A 108 -6.86 0.10 -11.74
C ILE A 108 -7.35 -1.17 -11.03
N ALA A 109 -7.51 -1.13 -9.71
CA ALA A 109 -8.00 -2.27 -8.93
C ALA A 109 -9.40 -2.68 -9.38
N TRP A 110 -10.30 -1.71 -9.56
CA TRP A 110 -11.67 -1.94 -10.03
C TRP A 110 -11.66 -2.61 -11.41
N PHE A 111 -11.00 -2.03 -12.41
CA PHE A 111 -10.89 -2.63 -13.75
C PHE A 111 -10.24 -4.02 -13.72
N SER A 112 -9.21 -4.22 -12.89
CA SER A 112 -8.52 -5.52 -12.79
C SER A 112 -9.44 -6.59 -12.22
N VAL A 113 -10.22 -6.27 -11.18
CA VAL A 113 -11.20 -7.20 -10.60
C VAL A 113 -12.26 -7.57 -11.63
N TYR A 114 -12.82 -6.60 -12.34
CA TYR A 114 -13.79 -6.86 -13.41
C TYR A 114 -13.21 -7.72 -14.53
N ALA A 115 -11.99 -7.42 -14.98
CA ALA A 115 -11.31 -8.19 -16.01
C ALA A 115 -11.07 -9.63 -15.58
N ILE A 116 -10.64 -9.86 -14.32
CA ILE A 116 -10.45 -11.19 -13.75
C ILE A 116 -11.78 -11.95 -13.69
N ILE A 117 -12.84 -11.34 -13.15
CA ILE A 117 -14.16 -11.96 -13.05
C ILE A 117 -14.69 -12.33 -14.44
N TYR A 118 -14.60 -11.41 -15.40
CA TYR A 118 -15.02 -11.65 -16.78
C TYR A 118 -14.21 -12.80 -17.40
N TYR A 119 -12.88 -12.78 -17.25
CA TYR A 119 -12.02 -13.82 -17.77
C TYR A 119 -12.36 -15.20 -17.20
N VAL A 120 -12.49 -15.31 -15.87
CA VAL A 120 -12.88 -16.56 -15.19
C VAL A 120 -14.25 -17.05 -15.64
N LYS A 121 -15.22 -16.15 -15.83
CA LYS A 121 -16.58 -16.49 -16.23
C LYS A 121 -16.65 -17.10 -17.63
N TYR A 122 -15.89 -16.57 -18.60
CA TYR A 122 -16.01 -16.97 -20.01
C TYR A 122 -14.84 -17.83 -20.53
N ASN A 123 -13.76 -17.95 -19.77
CA ASN A 123 -12.59 -18.78 -20.13
C ASN A 123 -12.30 -19.82 -19.04
N LYS A 124 -13.36 -20.50 -18.59
CA LYS A 124 -13.26 -21.64 -17.68
C LYS A 124 -12.61 -22.82 -18.41
N ASN A 125 -11.65 -23.46 -17.75
CA ASN A 125 -10.96 -24.65 -18.26
C ASN A 125 -11.81 -25.90 -17.99
N ASP A 126 -12.62 -26.26 -18.99
CA ASP A 126 -13.45 -27.48 -18.99
C ASP A 126 -12.83 -28.55 -19.90
N TRP A 127 -13.37 -29.78 -19.86
CA TRP A 127 -12.82 -30.92 -20.62
C TRP A 127 -12.73 -30.68 -22.14
N THR A 128 -13.56 -29.79 -22.68
CA THR A 128 -13.59 -29.43 -24.12
C THR A 128 -12.49 -28.47 -24.55
N ARG A 129 -11.77 -27.83 -23.60
CA ARG A 129 -10.89 -26.70 -23.92
C ARG A 129 -9.61 -26.71 -23.08
N THR A 130 -8.46 -26.64 -23.74
CA THR A 130 -7.13 -26.68 -23.07
C THR A 130 -6.75 -25.35 -22.41
N SER A 131 -7.29 -24.24 -22.90
CA SER A 131 -6.98 -22.88 -22.43
C SER A 131 -7.86 -22.44 -21.25
N GLY A 132 -7.35 -21.53 -20.42
CA GLY A 132 -8.14 -20.89 -19.36
C GLY A 132 -7.65 -21.25 -17.96
N TRP A 133 -8.13 -20.52 -16.97
CA TRP A 133 -7.78 -20.78 -15.57
C TRP A 133 -8.55 -21.97 -15.01
N ARG A 134 -7.83 -22.82 -14.30
CA ARG A 134 -8.41 -23.93 -13.56
C ARG A 134 -8.60 -23.52 -12.11
N ILE A 135 -9.86 -23.43 -11.70
CA ILE A 135 -10.22 -23.16 -10.31
C ILE A 135 -10.71 -24.47 -9.69
N THR A 136 -9.92 -25.01 -8.76
CA THR A 136 -10.30 -26.17 -7.96
C THR A 136 -10.45 -25.71 -6.51
N THR A 137 -11.64 -25.90 -5.95
CA THR A 137 -11.88 -25.63 -4.53
C THR A 137 -11.50 -26.85 -3.71
N SER A 138 -10.68 -26.66 -2.67
CA SER A 138 -10.51 -27.69 -1.65
C SER A 138 -11.80 -27.86 -0.85
N ARG A 139 -11.98 -29.05 -0.26
CA ARG A 139 -13.07 -29.27 0.69
C ARG A 139 -13.00 -28.29 1.87
N SER A 140 -14.15 -27.93 2.42
CA SER A 140 -14.21 -27.23 3.71
C SER A 140 -13.70 -28.16 4.81
N SER A 141 -12.96 -27.62 5.78
CA SER A 141 -12.64 -28.36 7.02
C SER A 141 -13.94 -28.74 7.74
N CYS A 142 -13.97 -29.89 8.40
CA CYS A 142 -15.08 -30.33 9.23
C CYS A 142 -14.51 -31.05 10.45
N VAL A 143 -14.90 -30.60 11.64
CA VAL A 143 -14.40 -31.13 12.91
C VAL A 143 -15.46 -31.99 13.62
N PRO A 144 -15.06 -32.92 14.49
CA PRO A 144 -16.01 -33.69 15.30
C PRO A 144 -16.94 -32.77 16.09
N GLY A 145 -18.25 -32.98 15.98
CA GLY A 145 -19.28 -32.19 16.66
C GLY A 145 -19.96 -31.12 15.80
N GLU A 146 -19.44 -30.83 14.60
CA GLU A 146 -20.16 -30.00 13.62
C GLU A 146 -21.22 -30.80 12.85
N ALA A 147 -22.28 -30.13 12.43
CA ALA A 147 -23.29 -30.72 11.55
C ALA A 147 -22.65 -31.18 10.23
N GLY A 148 -22.68 -32.49 10.00
CA GLY A 148 -22.12 -33.13 8.81
C GLY A 148 -20.78 -33.85 9.02
N TYR A 149 -20.23 -33.92 10.24
CA TYR A 149 -19.08 -34.79 10.53
C TYR A 149 -19.47 -36.28 10.46
N PRO A 150 -18.61 -37.17 9.91
CA PRO A 150 -17.38 -36.90 9.18
C PRO A 150 -17.71 -36.70 7.69
N LYS A 151 -17.56 -35.49 7.12
CA LYS A 151 -17.78 -35.25 5.68
C LYS A 151 -16.80 -36.09 4.85
N THR A 152 -17.16 -37.34 4.56
CA THR A 152 -16.35 -38.27 3.78
C THR A 152 -16.31 -37.83 2.32
N PRO A 153 -15.18 -38.02 1.63
CA PRO A 153 -15.12 -37.73 0.20
C PRO A 153 -16.08 -38.68 -0.53
N THR A 154 -17.08 -38.12 -1.20
CA THR A 154 -18.05 -38.86 -2.02
C THR A 154 -17.62 -39.03 -3.48
N MET A 155 -16.45 -38.49 -3.88
CA MET A 155 -15.91 -38.68 -5.23
C MET A 155 -15.32 -40.07 -5.43
N ARG A 156 -15.59 -40.67 -6.57
CA ARG A 156 -14.96 -41.93 -6.99
C ARG A 156 -13.54 -41.65 -7.50
N PRO A 157 -12.64 -42.64 -7.46
CA PRO A 157 -11.29 -42.49 -8.01
C PRO A 157 -11.21 -42.08 -9.48
N GLN A 158 -12.27 -42.34 -10.26
CA GLN A 158 -12.35 -41.98 -11.68
C GLN A 158 -12.79 -40.53 -11.90
N ASP A 159 -13.41 -39.90 -10.90
CA ASP A 159 -13.94 -38.53 -10.99
C ASP A 159 -12.82 -37.48 -10.81
N PHE A 160 -11.60 -37.92 -10.47
CA PHE A 160 -10.45 -37.03 -10.36
C PHE A 160 -10.05 -36.48 -11.72
N ASN A 161 -9.95 -35.15 -11.82
CA ASN A 161 -9.43 -34.45 -12.98
C ASN A 161 -10.26 -34.62 -14.28
N THR A 162 -11.53 -35.02 -14.18
CA THR A 162 -12.44 -35.18 -15.33
C THR A 162 -12.84 -33.86 -15.99
N ARG A 163 -12.64 -32.71 -15.33
CA ARG A 163 -12.96 -31.36 -15.84
C ARG A 163 -14.42 -31.24 -16.33
N GLY A 164 -15.33 -31.95 -15.66
CA GLY A 164 -16.74 -31.98 -16.02
C GLY A 164 -17.08 -32.87 -17.22
N PHE A 165 -16.17 -33.76 -17.64
CA PHE A 165 -16.42 -34.74 -18.71
C PHE A 165 -17.64 -35.62 -18.40
N GLU A 166 -17.91 -35.95 -17.14
CA GLU A 166 -19.09 -36.72 -16.75
C GLU A 166 -20.43 -36.06 -17.16
N ASN A 167 -20.43 -34.75 -17.43
CA ASN A 167 -21.60 -34.02 -17.94
C ASN A 167 -21.58 -33.85 -19.47
N SER A 168 -20.74 -34.60 -20.20
CA SER A 168 -20.73 -34.58 -21.66
C SER A 168 -22.02 -35.18 -22.21
N PRO A 169 -22.50 -34.71 -23.38
CA PRO A 169 -23.63 -35.31 -24.07
C PRO A 169 -23.29 -36.65 -24.77
N ILE A 170 -22.05 -37.12 -24.63
CA ILE A 170 -21.47 -38.34 -25.21
C ILE A 170 -21.02 -39.22 -24.06
#